data_AF-A0A517W757-F1
#
_entry.id   AF-A0A517W757-F1
#
_cell.length_a   1.000
_cell.length_b   1.000
_cell.length_c   1.000
_cell.angle_alpha   90.00
_cell.angle_beta   90.00
_cell.angle_gamma   90.00
#
_symmetry.space_group_name_H-M   'P 1'
#
loop_
_entity.id
_entity.type
_entity.pdbx_description
1 polymer ?
#
loop_
_entity_poly.entity_id
_entity_poly.type
_entity_poly.pdbx_seq_one_letter_code
_entity_poly.pdbx_strand_id
1 'polypeptide(L)'
;MSRQLWRDLAVMMGIFLLLIALLVPAIHRSRTAARMSSAKNNLKQIGLALHNYHDTFGCFPPGGVIRENGTAMHGWMTFIMPFLDASPYYNMLNFNYPWDSPENNRVFEVKYPVYQIPGRDMGLTSGGYELTYYMGNPNLLSRNRSVTLREIDTGSSHNWFAGEAAGNFQPWGYPFNWRPLGTKLCDGPDSFGQLSWDGTHLLLVDGSVQYFSTETAPEILQALADAPPIATHAQTAVPPRTFIIGEYEWERIDLQSDPQGENQYIVKVLRSPAGMPLKMSVCSKYIVRPGDEPEYKGKGAVFLYLAHIGPQTNIASALKDTTLADETTPEQWAANMKLLKSIQQQLPQTDAQ
;
A
#
# COMPACT_ATOMS: atom_id res chain seq x y z
N MET A 1 -52.53 35.46 -4.24
CA MET A 1 -51.20 35.40 -4.91
C MET A 1 -51.42 35.40 -6.42
N SER A 2 -50.84 36.35 -7.15
CA SER A 2 -51.12 36.51 -8.58
C SER A 2 -50.50 35.38 -9.41
N ARG A 3 -51.15 35.00 -10.52
CA ARG A 3 -50.62 34.02 -11.49
C ARG A 3 -49.25 34.40 -12.06
N GLN A 4 -48.90 35.68 -11.99
CA GLN A 4 -47.61 36.21 -12.42
C GLN A 4 -46.47 35.73 -11.51
N LEU A 5 -46.65 35.79 -10.17
CA LEU A 5 -45.64 35.32 -9.22
C LEU A 5 -45.31 33.83 -9.40
N TRP A 6 -46.31 33.00 -9.71
CA TRP A 6 -46.10 31.58 -10.00
C TRP A 6 -45.30 31.35 -11.28
N ARG A 7 -45.54 32.15 -12.32
CA ARG A 7 -44.77 32.08 -13.58
C ARG A 7 -43.33 32.51 -13.36
N ASP A 8 -43.11 33.62 -12.66
CA ASP A 8 -41.77 34.15 -12.40
C ASP A 8 -40.93 33.16 -11.56
N LEU A 9 -41.54 32.54 -10.55
CA LEU A 9 -40.91 31.48 -9.76
C LEU A 9 -40.57 30.24 -10.61
N ALA A 10 -41.47 29.81 -11.49
CA ALA A 10 -41.23 28.67 -12.37
C ALA A 10 -40.07 28.92 -13.36
N VAL A 11 -39.97 30.14 -13.91
CA VAL A 11 -38.86 30.53 -14.79
C VAL A 11 -37.53 30.55 -14.03
N MET A 12 -37.51 31.16 -12.83
CA MET A 12 -36.30 31.20 -12.01
C MET A 12 -35.82 29.79 -11.62
N MET A 13 -36.74 28.92 -11.22
CA MET A 13 -36.42 27.51 -10.93
C MET A 13 -35.91 26.77 -12.18
N GLY A 14 -36.51 27.01 -13.34
CA GLY A 14 -36.05 26.44 -14.62
C GLY A 14 -34.61 26.83 -14.96
N ILE A 15 -34.24 28.10 -14.77
CA ILE A 15 -32.87 28.58 -14.96
C ILE A 15 -31.91 27.90 -13.97
N PHE A 16 -32.29 27.81 -12.69
CA PHE A 16 -31.45 27.18 -11.67
C PHE A 16 -31.18 25.70 -11.97
N LEU A 17 -32.22 24.95 -12.38
CA LEU A 17 -32.08 23.55 -12.77
C LEU A 17 -31.20 23.38 -14.01
N LEU A 18 -31.32 24.27 -15.01
CA LEU A 18 -30.46 24.26 -16.20
C LEU A 18 -28.99 24.51 -15.83
N LEU A 19 -28.72 25.48 -14.95
CA LEU A 19 -27.37 25.77 -14.49
C LEU A 19 -26.76 24.54 -13.78
N ILE A 20 -27.51 23.91 -12.86
CA ILE A 20 -27.06 22.69 -12.17
C ILE A 20 -26.77 21.56 -13.18
N ALA A 21 -27.65 21.36 -14.16
CA ALA A 21 -27.49 20.32 -15.19
C ALA A 21 -26.19 20.50 -16.00
N LEU A 22 -25.76 21.74 -16.23
CA LEU A 22 -24.48 22.04 -16.91
C LEU A 22 -23.26 21.94 -15.97
N LEU A 23 -23.42 22.26 -14.69
CA LEU A 23 -22.36 22.24 -13.68
C LEU A 23 -21.94 20.82 -13.26
N VAL A 24 -22.89 19.91 -13.09
CA VAL A 24 -22.60 18.55 -12.57
C VAL A 24 -21.60 17.78 -13.46
N PRO A 25 -21.79 17.69 -14.80
CA PRO A 25 -20.82 17.01 -15.67
C PRO A 25 -19.44 17.68 -15.70
N ALA A 26 -19.38 19.00 -15.52
CA ALA A 26 -18.12 19.73 -15.48
C ALA A 26 -17.34 19.43 -14.19
N ILE A 27 -18.04 19.36 -13.04
CA ILE A 27 -17.43 19.00 -11.75
C ILE A 27 -16.88 17.57 -11.80
N HIS A 28 -17.62 16.61 -12.37
CA HIS A 28 -17.14 15.24 -12.52
C HIS A 28 -15.89 15.15 -13.40
N ARG A 29 -15.88 15.80 -14.56
CA ARG A 29 -14.69 15.85 -15.45
C ARG A 29 -13.47 16.45 -14.75
N SER A 30 -13.66 17.55 -14.03
CA SER A 30 -12.58 18.20 -13.25
C SER A 30 -12.01 17.28 -12.16
N ARG A 31 -12.88 16.58 -11.41
CA ARG A 31 -12.45 15.62 -10.38
C ARG A 31 -11.68 14.45 -10.98
N THR A 32 -12.13 13.90 -12.11
CA THR A 32 -11.42 12.80 -12.79
C THR A 32 -10.05 13.26 -13.29
N ALA A 33 -9.95 14.43 -13.91
CA ALA A 33 -8.68 15.00 -14.34
C ALA A 33 -7.71 15.24 -13.17
N ALA A 34 -8.20 15.70 -12.01
CA ALA A 34 -7.40 15.86 -10.81
C ALA A 34 -6.84 14.52 -10.28
N ARG A 35 -7.66 13.45 -10.31
CA ARG A 35 -7.22 12.09 -9.94
C ARG A 35 -6.16 11.55 -10.90
N MET A 36 -6.36 11.72 -12.21
CA MET A 36 -5.36 11.36 -13.22
C MET A 36 -4.05 12.10 -13.03
N SER A 37 -4.11 13.42 -12.79
CA SER A 37 -2.93 14.25 -12.52
C SER A 37 -2.17 13.77 -11.27
N SER A 38 -2.90 13.41 -10.21
CA SER A 38 -2.31 12.88 -8.98
C SER A 38 -1.64 11.53 -9.20
N ALA A 39 -2.29 10.60 -9.92
CA ALA A 39 -1.72 9.29 -10.24
C ALA A 39 -0.48 9.39 -11.14
N LYS A 40 -0.51 10.30 -12.12
CA LYS A 40 0.66 10.66 -12.94
C LYS A 40 1.80 11.20 -12.07
N ASN A 41 1.50 12.06 -11.10
CA ASN A 41 2.51 12.61 -10.18
C ASN A 41 3.12 11.53 -9.27
N ASN A 42 2.31 10.59 -8.79
CA ASN A 42 2.79 9.44 -8.03
C ASN A 42 3.78 8.58 -8.85
N LEU A 43 3.47 8.28 -10.11
CA LEU A 43 4.41 7.61 -11.01
C LEU A 43 5.69 8.41 -11.24
N LYS A 44 5.62 9.74 -11.33
CA LYS A 44 6.82 10.59 -11.42
C LYS A 44 7.69 10.50 -10.17
N GLN A 45 7.08 10.48 -8.98
CA GLN A 45 7.82 10.29 -7.72
C GLN A 45 8.46 8.90 -7.65
N ILE A 46 7.75 7.87 -8.08
CA ILE A 46 8.30 6.50 -8.21
C ILE A 46 9.49 6.48 -9.18
N GLY A 47 9.36 7.12 -10.35
CA GLY A 47 10.44 7.22 -11.33
C GLY A 47 11.66 7.93 -10.78
N LEU A 48 11.47 9.07 -10.10
CA LEU A 48 12.55 9.79 -9.43
C LEU A 48 13.25 8.89 -8.38
N ALA A 49 12.48 8.16 -7.58
CA ALA A 49 13.04 7.25 -6.59
C ALA A 49 13.82 6.08 -7.21
N LEU A 50 13.35 5.53 -8.33
CA LEU A 50 14.06 4.50 -9.09
C LEU A 50 15.38 5.02 -9.68
N HIS A 51 15.40 6.24 -10.21
CA HIS A 51 16.64 6.87 -10.70
C HIS A 51 17.62 7.18 -9.57
N ASN A 52 17.14 7.71 -8.43
CA ASN A 52 17.99 7.94 -7.26
C ASN A 52 18.58 6.63 -6.70
N TYR A 53 17.80 5.54 -6.71
CA TYR A 53 18.30 4.21 -6.38
C TYR A 53 19.41 3.79 -7.35
N HIS A 54 19.18 3.92 -8.66
CA HIS A 54 20.19 3.62 -9.68
C HIS A 54 21.46 4.46 -9.50
N ASP A 55 21.35 5.76 -9.22
CA ASP A 55 22.51 6.63 -9.01
C ASP A 55 23.33 6.21 -7.78
N THR A 56 22.67 5.65 -6.77
CA THR A 56 23.33 5.18 -5.54
C THR A 56 23.96 3.79 -5.70
N PHE A 57 23.27 2.86 -6.38
CA PHE A 57 23.66 1.44 -6.42
C PHE A 57 24.18 0.96 -7.79
N GLY A 58 24.12 1.80 -8.83
CA GLY A 58 24.54 1.49 -10.21
C GLY A 58 23.59 0.57 -10.98
N CYS A 59 22.44 0.22 -10.40
CA CYS A 59 21.41 -0.63 -10.99
C CYS A 59 20.04 -0.30 -10.41
N PHE A 60 18.96 -0.71 -11.09
CA PHE A 60 17.60 -0.66 -10.56
C PHE A 60 17.38 -1.78 -9.53
N PRO A 61 16.46 -1.58 -8.56
CA PRO A 61 16.20 -2.57 -7.54
C PRO A 61 15.68 -3.87 -8.16
N PRO A 62 15.92 -5.03 -7.53
CA PRO A 62 15.23 -6.24 -7.95
C PRO A 62 13.71 -6.05 -7.76
N GLY A 63 12.92 -6.65 -8.65
CA GLY A 63 11.46 -6.67 -8.50
C GLY A 63 11.03 -7.20 -7.16
N GLY A 64 11.72 -8.24 -6.71
CA GLY A 64 11.61 -8.77 -5.36
C GLY A 64 12.74 -9.73 -5.05
N VAL A 65 13.06 -9.82 -3.76
CA VAL A 65 14.00 -10.80 -3.22
C VAL A 65 13.21 -12.00 -2.70
N ILE A 66 13.53 -13.18 -3.20
CA ILE A 66 12.90 -14.45 -2.88
C ILE A 66 14.00 -15.44 -2.55
N ARG A 67 13.94 -16.07 -1.37
CA ARG A 67 14.90 -17.11 -0.99
C ARG A 67 14.71 -18.38 -1.83
N GLU A 68 15.72 -19.24 -1.87
CA GLU A 68 15.68 -20.51 -2.62
C GLU A 68 14.51 -21.41 -2.22
N ASN A 69 14.11 -21.39 -0.94
CA ASN A 69 12.95 -22.10 -0.42
C ASN A 69 11.59 -21.45 -0.77
N GLY A 70 11.58 -20.43 -1.62
CA GLY A 70 10.37 -19.70 -2.03
C GLY A 70 9.90 -18.63 -1.05
N THR A 71 10.59 -18.40 0.08
CA THR A 71 10.21 -17.38 1.04
C THR A 71 10.28 -15.98 0.40
N ALA A 72 9.13 -15.30 0.39
CA ALA A 72 8.93 -13.95 -0.08
C ALA A 72 9.60 -12.95 0.89
N MET A 73 10.71 -12.34 0.48
CA MET A 73 11.38 -11.29 1.28
C MET A 73 10.75 -9.95 0.94
N HIS A 74 11.45 -9.04 0.24
CA HIS A 74 10.99 -7.66 0.02
C HIS A 74 10.94 -7.29 -1.46
N GLY A 75 9.98 -6.44 -1.82
CA GLY A 75 9.75 -5.99 -3.21
C GLY A 75 10.46 -4.69 -3.56
N TRP A 76 10.49 -4.35 -4.85
CA TRP A 76 11.08 -3.12 -5.38
C TRP A 76 10.55 -1.84 -4.70
N MET A 77 9.25 -1.80 -4.37
CA MET A 77 8.62 -0.70 -3.63
C MET A 77 9.21 -0.51 -2.23
N THR A 78 9.70 -1.58 -1.60
CA THR A 78 10.41 -1.48 -0.32
C THR A 78 11.79 -0.86 -0.52
N PHE A 79 12.51 -1.26 -1.56
CA PHE A 79 13.88 -0.81 -1.83
C PHE A 79 13.98 0.66 -2.26
N ILE A 80 12.95 1.20 -2.93
CA ILE A 80 12.93 2.61 -3.32
C ILE A 80 12.42 3.55 -2.22
N MET A 81 11.87 3.02 -1.13
CA MET A 81 11.27 3.82 -0.05
C MET A 81 12.17 4.94 0.50
N PRO A 82 13.49 4.72 0.72
CA PRO A 82 14.38 5.79 1.18
C PRO A 82 14.45 6.98 0.23
N PHE A 83 14.17 6.77 -1.05
CA PHE A 83 14.29 7.76 -2.12
C PHE A 83 12.96 8.44 -2.48
N LEU A 84 11.87 8.13 -1.77
CA LEU A 84 10.55 8.71 -1.98
C LEU A 84 10.31 9.94 -1.09
N ASP A 85 10.23 9.75 0.22
CA ASP A 85 9.94 10.81 1.21
C ASP A 85 10.85 10.74 2.45
N ALA A 86 11.94 9.96 2.39
CA ALA A 86 12.79 9.64 3.54
C ALA A 86 12.02 9.05 4.74
N SER A 87 10.98 8.27 4.46
CA SER A 87 10.11 7.67 5.48
C SER A 87 10.91 6.93 6.58
N PRO A 88 10.56 7.13 7.87
CA PRO A 88 11.17 6.37 8.94
C PRO A 88 10.83 4.87 8.88
N TYR A 89 9.83 4.46 8.10
CA TYR A 89 9.40 3.06 8.00
C TYR A 89 10.47 2.13 7.42
N TYR A 90 11.36 2.64 6.55
CA TYR A 90 12.42 1.82 6.00
C TYR A 90 13.37 1.30 7.08
N ASN A 91 13.74 2.16 8.04
CA ASN A 91 14.64 1.81 9.14
C ASN A 91 13.99 0.85 10.15
N MET A 92 12.68 0.63 10.06
CA MET A 92 11.95 -0.30 10.92
C MET A 92 11.96 -1.73 10.39
N LEU A 93 12.37 -1.93 9.14
CA LEU A 93 12.39 -3.22 8.49
C LEU A 93 13.61 -4.03 8.92
N ASN A 94 13.37 -5.31 9.21
CA ASN A 94 14.41 -6.30 9.39
C ASN A 94 14.48 -7.20 8.15
N PHE A 95 15.49 -6.95 7.32
CA PHE A 95 15.70 -7.68 6.05
C PHE A 95 16.06 -9.17 6.22
N ASN A 96 16.30 -9.63 7.46
CA ASN A 96 16.45 -11.06 7.74
C ASN A 96 15.12 -11.81 7.80
N TYR A 97 13.99 -11.10 7.86
CA TYR A 97 12.65 -11.68 7.96
C TYR A 97 11.81 -11.37 6.70
N PRO A 98 10.83 -12.22 6.36
CA PRO A 98 9.87 -11.97 5.28
C PRO A 98 9.14 -10.63 5.42
N TRP A 99 8.60 -10.09 4.33
CA TRP A 99 7.81 -8.85 4.40
C TRP A 99 6.56 -9.00 5.29
N ASP A 100 5.88 -10.14 5.27
CA ASP A 100 4.65 -10.42 6.02
C ASP A 100 4.90 -11.01 7.42
N SER A 101 6.15 -11.05 7.86
CA SER A 101 6.52 -11.49 9.21
C SER A 101 6.03 -10.54 10.30
N PRO A 102 5.83 -11.00 11.55
CA PRO A 102 5.48 -10.13 12.67
C PRO A 102 6.47 -8.97 12.92
N GLU A 103 7.74 -9.16 12.58
CA GLU A 103 8.79 -8.15 12.70
C GLU A 103 8.58 -6.97 11.74
N ASN A 104 8.03 -7.24 10.55
CA ASN A 104 7.94 -6.29 9.44
C ASN A 104 6.52 -5.84 9.11
N ASN A 105 5.50 -6.64 9.42
CA ASN A 105 4.12 -6.44 8.92
C ASN A 105 3.56 -5.03 9.18
N ARG A 106 3.87 -4.42 10.33
CA ARG A 106 3.44 -3.07 10.72
C ARG A 106 3.83 -1.99 9.70
N VAL A 107 4.95 -2.17 8.99
CA VAL A 107 5.38 -1.23 7.95
C VAL A 107 4.40 -1.30 6.78
N PHE A 108 3.98 -2.51 6.39
CA PHE A 108 3.09 -2.78 5.26
C PHE A 108 1.60 -2.62 5.59
N GLU A 109 1.25 -2.42 6.86
CA GLU A 109 -0.09 -2.04 7.33
C GLU A 109 -0.37 -0.53 7.19
N VAL A 110 0.62 0.27 6.75
CA VAL A 110 0.50 1.72 6.61
C VAL A 110 0.21 2.11 5.16
N LYS A 111 -0.81 2.97 4.99
CA LYS A 111 -1.14 3.57 3.70
C LYS A 111 -0.02 4.51 3.29
N TYR A 112 0.64 4.19 2.18
CA TYR A 112 1.71 5.01 1.64
C TYR A 112 1.19 5.79 0.41
N PRO A 113 0.99 7.12 0.49
CA PRO A 113 0.22 7.87 -0.51
C PRO A 113 0.73 7.75 -1.96
N VAL A 114 2.04 7.58 -2.16
CA VAL A 114 2.61 7.43 -3.52
C VAL A 114 2.18 6.14 -4.21
N TYR A 115 1.79 5.10 -3.44
CA TYR A 115 1.31 3.83 -3.98
C TYR A 115 -0.21 3.80 -4.15
N GLN A 116 -0.90 4.87 -3.77
CA GLN A 116 -2.35 5.01 -3.85
C GLN A 116 -2.77 5.75 -5.13
N ILE A 117 -4.03 5.61 -5.51
CA ILE A 117 -4.67 6.43 -6.55
C ILE A 117 -5.86 7.15 -5.92
N PRO A 118 -5.89 8.50 -5.87
CA PRO A 118 -6.97 9.22 -5.21
C PRO A 118 -8.35 8.86 -5.75
N GLY A 119 -9.29 8.61 -4.84
CA GLY A 119 -10.64 8.19 -5.19
C GLY A 119 -10.77 6.71 -5.55
N ARG A 120 -9.70 5.93 -5.40
CA ARG A 120 -9.72 4.48 -5.37
C ARG A 120 -9.25 4.03 -4.00
N ASP A 121 -10.20 3.65 -3.16
CA ASP A 121 -9.92 3.03 -1.86
C ASP A 121 -10.68 1.70 -1.84
N MET A 122 -9.93 0.60 -1.79
CA MET A 122 -10.49 -0.75 -1.74
C MET A 122 -10.42 -1.32 -0.32
N GLY A 123 -9.98 -0.52 0.66
CA GLY A 123 -9.67 -0.96 2.00
C GLY A 123 -8.38 -1.77 2.07
N LEU A 124 -8.34 -2.70 3.01
CA LEU A 124 -7.15 -3.51 3.32
C LEU A 124 -7.31 -4.92 2.78
N THR A 125 -6.22 -5.68 2.84
CA THR A 125 -6.32 -7.14 2.76
C THR A 125 -6.88 -7.74 4.06
N SER A 126 -7.36 -8.99 4.01
CA SER A 126 -7.74 -9.77 5.19
C SER A 126 -6.61 -9.94 6.22
N GLY A 127 -5.35 -9.77 5.80
CA GLY A 127 -4.17 -9.73 6.69
C GLY A 127 -3.84 -8.35 7.27
N GLY A 128 -4.59 -7.31 6.89
CA GLY A 128 -4.45 -5.94 7.36
C GLY A 128 -3.43 -5.10 6.60
N TYR A 129 -2.91 -5.61 5.49
CA TYR A 129 -1.95 -4.91 4.65
C TYR A 129 -2.60 -3.91 3.70
N GLU A 130 -1.90 -2.80 3.48
CA GLU A 130 -2.28 -1.74 2.56
C GLU A 130 -1.84 -2.06 1.12
N LEU A 131 -2.67 -1.63 0.17
CA LEU A 131 -2.53 -2.02 -1.23
C LEU A 131 -1.58 -1.11 -2.00
N THR A 132 -1.13 -1.58 -3.15
CA THR A 132 -0.64 -0.74 -4.23
C THR A 132 -1.57 -0.82 -5.44
N TYR A 133 -1.70 0.30 -6.15
CA TYR A 133 -2.37 0.34 -7.45
C TYR A 133 -1.38 0.42 -8.61
N TYR A 134 -0.09 0.17 -8.36
CA TYR A 134 0.95 0.15 -9.37
C TYR A 134 1.60 -1.22 -9.46
N MET A 135 1.96 -1.63 -10.66
CA MET A 135 2.66 -2.89 -10.91
C MET A 135 3.88 -2.64 -11.80
N GLY A 136 4.97 -3.33 -11.49
CA GLY A 136 6.22 -3.23 -12.21
C GLY A 136 6.25 -4.02 -13.52
N ASN A 137 7.14 -3.61 -14.41
CA ASN A 137 7.53 -4.34 -15.60
C ASN A 137 8.33 -5.59 -15.19
N PRO A 138 7.86 -6.81 -15.47
CA PRO A 138 8.55 -8.04 -15.08
C PRO A 138 9.95 -8.20 -15.71
N ASN A 139 10.24 -7.51 -16.81
CA ASN A 139 11.53 -7.54 -17.47
C ASN A 139 12.61 -6.75 -16.71
N LEU A 140 12.23 -5.62 -16.11
CA LEU A 140 13.13 -4.74 -15.35
C LEU A 140 13.07 -5.00 -13.84
N LEU A 141 11.89 -5.34 -13.34
CA LEU A 141 11.57 -5.55 -11.93
C LEU A 141 11.15 -7.02 -11.72
N SER A 142 12.10 -7.94 -11.94
CA SER A 142 11.90 -9.39 -11.76
C SER A 142 12.46 -9.93 -10.45
N ARG A 143 12.08 -11.17 -10.12
CA ARG A 143 12.62 -11.95 -9.01
C ARG A 143 14.16 -12.02 -9.05
N ASN A 144 14.79 -11.61 -7.96
CA ASN A 144 16.24 -11.75 -7.68
C ASN A 144 17.18 -11.16 -8.74
N ARG A 145 16.71 -10.22 -9.56
CA ARG A 145 17.53 -9.61 -10.62
C ARG A 145 17.45 -8.10 -10.60
N SER A 146 18.61 -7.47 -10.45
CA SER A 146 18.80 -6.03 -10.70
C SER A 146 19.20 -5.82 -12.15
N VAL A 147 18.67 -4.77 -12.77
CA VAL A 147 18.96 -4.38 -14.16
C VAL A 147 19.69 -3.06 -14.18
N THR A 148 20.72 -2.92 -15.01
CA THR A 148 21.44 -1.66 -15.22
C THR A 148 20.90 -0.91 -16.43
N LEU A 149 21.08 0.41 -16.49
CA LEU A 149 20.72 1.20 -17.68
C LEU A 149 21.42 0.71 -18.96
N ARG A 150 22.62 0.12 -18.85
CA ARG A 150 23.38 -0.40 -20.00
C ARG A 150 22.74 -1.62 -20.65
N GLU A 151 21.95 -2.37 -19.91
CA GLU A 151 21.22 -3.55 -20.43
C GLU A 151 19.96 -3.16 -21.21
N ILE A 152 19.56 -1.88 -21.18
CA ILE A 152 18.36 -1.35 -21.85
C ILE A 152 18.82 -0.72 -23.18
N ASP A 153 18.89 -1.53 -24.24
CA ASP A 153 19.49 -1.16 -25.53
C ASP A 153 18.52 -0.42 -26.50
N THR A 154 17.21 -0.59 -26.33
CA THR A 154 16.17 0.06 -27.15
C THR A 154 15.98 1.55 -26.85
N GLY A 155 16.71 2.07 -25.87
CA GLY A 155 16.59 3.42 -25.37
C GLY A 155 15.52 3.56 -24.28
N SER A 156 15.77 4.44 -23.32
CA SER A 156 14.96 4.60 -22.11
C SER A 156 13.53 5.07 -22.36
N SER A 157 13.23 5.67 -23.52
CA SER A 157 11.88 6.10 -23.90
C SER A 157 11.04 4.99 -24.57
N HIS A 158 11.64 3.84 -24.88
CA HIS A 158 10.96 2.68 -25.49
C HIS A 158 10.86 1.49 -24.52
N ASN A 159 11.13 1.72 -23.24
CA ASN A 159 10.97 0.74 -22.17
C ASN A 159 10.29 1.42 -20.97
N TRP A 160 9.71 0.61 -20.08
CA TRP A 160 8.85 1.09 -19.00
C TRP A 160 9.16 0.40 -17.68
N PHE A 161 8.95 1.11 -16.57
CA PHE A 161 9.16 0.60 -15.22
C PHE A 161 7.89 0.08 -14.57
N ALA A 162 6.81 0.87 -14.61
CA ALA A 162 5.60 0.57 -13.86
C ALA A 162 4.37 1.22 -14.50
N GLY A 163 3.20 0.66 -14.22
CA GLY A 163 1.92 1.19 -14.69
C GLY A 163 0.83 1.03 -13.65
N GLU A 164 -0.33 1.63 -13.91
CA GLU A 164 -1.50 1.54 -13.02
C GLU A 164 -2.23 0.21 -13.23
N ALA A 165 -2.36 -0.60 -12.19
CA ALA A 165 -3.05 -1.88 -12.25
C ALA A 165 -4.57 -1.71 -12.39
N ALA A 166 -5.21 -2.59 -13.18
CA ALA A 166 -6.66 -2.59 -13.35
C ALA A 166 -7.41 -3.25 -12.20
N GLY A 167 -6.84 -4.33 -11.64
CA GLY A 167 -7.43 -5.10 -10.55
C GLY A 167 -6.43 -6.07 -9.93
N ASN A 168 -6.94 -7.08 -9.23
CA ASN A 168 -6.13 -8.04 -8.47
C ASN A 168 -5.01 -7.34 -7.71
N PHE A 169 -5.38 -6.30 -6.97
CA PHE A 169 -4.45 -5.48 -6.22
C PHE A 169 -3.75 -6.32 -5.16
N GLN A 170 -2.54 -5.91 -4.82
CA GLN A 170 -1.68 -6.65 -3.91
C GLN A 170 -1.15 -5.68 -2.87
N PRO A 171 -0.75 -6.17 -1.68
CA PRO A 171 -0.03 -5.37 -0.72
C PRO A 171 1.20 -4.74 -1.35
N TRP A 172 1.45 -3.47 -1.10
CA TRP A 172 2.62 -2.78 -1.67
C TRP A 172 3.95 -3.41 -1.21
N GLY A 173 3.95 -4.08 -0.05
CA GLY A 173 5.09 -4.84 0.47
C GLY A 173 5.35 -6.19 -0.21
N TYR A 174 4.38 -6.71 -0.95
CA TYR A 174 4.46 -8.05 -1.53
C TYR A 174 5.54 -8.09 -2.64
N PRO A 175 6.51 -9.01 -2.58
CA PRO A 175 7.67 -9.00 -3.46
C PRO A 175 7.39 -9.52 -4.87
N PHE A 176 6.13 -9.65 -5.29
CA PHE A 176 5.74 -10.04 -6.65
C PHE A 176 4.86 -8.98 -7.32
N ASN A 177 5.06 -7.70 -6.95
CA ASN A 177 4.35 -6.55 -7.51
C ASN A 177 4.82 -6.21 -8.95
N TRP A 178 4.72 -7.17 -9.85
CA TRP A 178 4.91 -7.05 -11.30
C TRP A 178 3.88 -7.87 -12.05
N ARG A 179 3.60 -7.50 -13.30
CA ARG A 179 2.77 -8.30 -14.21
C ARG A 179 3.06 -7.94 -15.67
N PRO A 180 2.88 -8.87 -16.63
CA PRO A 180 3.02 -8.56 -18.05
C PRO A 180 2.07 -7.43 -18.48
N LEU A 181 2.53 -6.56 -19.38
CA LEU A 181 1.70 -5.47 -19.91
C LEU A 181 0.52 -5.98 -20.75
N GLY A 182 0.74 -7.06 -21.50
CA GLY A 182 -0.22 -7.59 -22.46
C GLY A 182 -0.36 -6.69 -23.70
N THR A 183 -1.39 -6.96 -24.51
CA THR A 183 -1.67 -6.24 -25.76
C THR A 183 -2.95 -5.40 -25.71
N LYS A 184 -3.63 -5.40 -24.57
CA LYS A 184 -4.87 -4.67 -24.33
C LYS A 184 -4.88 -4.07 -22.94
N LEU A 185 -5.38 -2.84 -22.83
CA LEU A 185 -5.59 -2.16 -21.57
C LEU A 185 -7.04 -2.34 -21.11
N CYS A 186 -7.26 -2.30 -19.80
CA CYS A 186 -8.56 -2.48 -19.16
C CYS A 186 -9.26 -3.81 -19.53
N ASP A 187 -8.50 -4.86 -19.86
CA ASP A 187 -8.98 -6.17 -20.32
C ASP A 187 -9.10 -7.18 -19.15
N GLY A 188 -9.67 -6.72 -18.03
CA GLY A 188 -9.86 -7.51 -16.82
C GLY A 188 -8.90 -7.18 -15.67
N PRO A 189 -9.01 -7.89 -14.53
CA PRO A 189 -8.31 -7.53 -13.30
C PRO A 189 -6.78 -7.76 -13.37
N ASP A 190 -6.31 -8.62 -14.26
CA ASP A 190 -4.88 -8.90 -14.45
C ASP A 190 -4.19 -7.95 -15.44
N SER A 191 -4.92 -7.02 -16.06
CA SER A 191 -4.34 -6.03 -16.99
C SER A 191 -3.87 -4.75 -16.28
N PHE A 192 -3.35 -3.81 -17.06
CA PHE A 192 -3.16 -2.41 -16.67
C PHE A 192 -4.37 -1.56 -17.10
N GLY A 193 -4.60 -0.46 -16.39
CA GLY A 193 -5.53 0.60 -16.75
C GLY A 193 -6.75 0.80 -15.85
N GLN A 194 -7.33 1.98 -15.96
CA GLN A 194 -8.53 2.40 -15.24
C GLN A 194 -9.71 2.50 -16.19
N LEU A 195 -10.74 1.69 -15.97
CA LEU A 195 -12.00 1.78 -16.73
C LEU A 195 -12.62 3.19 -16.67
N SER A 196 -12.49 3.89 -15.54
CA SER A 196 -13.01 5.26 -15.42
C SER A 196 -12.26 6.31 -16.24
N TRP A 197 -11.06 5.97 -16.73
CA TRP A 197 -10.22 6.87 -17.51
C TRP A 197 -10.07 6.42 -18.97
N ASP A 198 -10.55 5.23 -19.33
CA ASP A 198 -10.35 4.60 -20.64
C ASP A 198 -8.87 4.44 -21.02
N GLY A 199 -8.03 4.07 -20.04
CA GLY A 199 -6.60 3.88 -20.27
C GLY A 199 -5.76 3.86 -19.00
N THR A 200 -4.44 4.00 -19.17
CA THR A 200 -3.46 3.95 -18.08
C THR A 200 -2.32 4.93 -18.29
N HIS A 201 -1.69 5.34 -17.21
CA HIS A 201 -0.34 5.89 -17.26
C HIS A 201 0.71 4.79 -17.12
N LEU A 202 1.74 4.86 -17.96
CA LEU A 202 2.98 4.10 -17.80
C LEU A 202 4.12 5.06 -17.50
N LEU A 203 4.95 4.68 -16.52
CA LEU A 203 6.24 5.28 -16.24
C LEU A 203 7.29 4.65 -17.17
N LEU A 204 7.89 5.46 -18.02
CA LEU A 204 8.97 5.05 -18.91
C LEU A 204 10.33 5.08 -18.18
N VAL A 205 11.32 4.39 -18.76
CA VAL A 205 12.66 4.27 -18.16
C VAL A 205 13.42 5.60 -18.15
N ASP A 206 13.04 6.55 -19.00
CA ASP A 206 13.58 7.91 -19.01
C ASP A 206 12.99 8.83 -17.92
N GLY A 207 12.10 8.29 -17.07
CA GLY A 207 11.41 9.04 -16.01
C GLY A 207 10.17 9.81 -16.49
N SER A 208 9.86 9.79 -17.79
CA SER A 208 8.62 10.38 -18.31
C SER A 208 7.42 9.48 -18.00
N VAL A 209 6.24 10.10 -17.83
CA VAL A 209 4.98 9.38 -17.60
C VAL A 209 4.02 9.71 -18.73
N GLN A 210 3.68 8.69 -19.52
CA GLN A 210 2.85 8.80 -20.71
C GLN A 210 1.50 8.10 -20.49
N TYR A 211 0.47 8.64 -21.14
CA TYR A 211 -0.89 8.10 -21.10
C TYR A 211 -1.15 7.25 -22.34
N PHE A 212 -1.70 6.06 -22.14
CA PHE A 212 -2.11 5.12 -23.18
C PHE A 212 -3.60 4.83 -23.02
N SER A 213 -4.39 5.06 -24.07
CA SER A 213 -5.83 4.78 -24.05
C SER A 213 -6.11 3.31 -24.39
N THR A 214 -7.33 2.85 -24.15
CA THR A 214 -7.83 1.55 -24.63
C THR A 214 -7.83 1.42 -26.16
N GLU A 215 -7.72 2.52 -26.90
CA GLU A 215 -7.59 2.57 -28.36
C GLU A 215 -6.14 2.46 -28.85
N THR A 216 -5.16 2.38 -27.94
CA THR A 216 -3.74 2.21 -28.30
C THR A 216 -3.58 0.95 -29.14
N ALA A 217 -2.86 1.09 -30.27
CA ALA A 217 -2.60 -0.03 -31.17
C ALA A 217 -1.90 -1.19 -30.43
N PRO A 218 -2.38 -2.44 -30.54
CA PRO A 218 -1.81 -3.59 -29.83
C PRO A 218 -0.30 -3.78 -30.07
N GLU A 219 0.19 -3.40 -31.25
CA GLU A 219 1.60 -3.50 -31.64
C GLU A 219 2.49 -2.58 -30.78
N ILE A 220 1.98 -1.43 -30.34
CA ILE A 220 2.71 -0.51 -29.44
C ILE A 220 2.87 -1.14 -28.05
N LEU A 221 1.78 -1.72 -27.52
CA LEU A 221 1.82 -2.39 -26.21
C LEU A 221 2.69 -3.65 -26.26
N GLN A 222 2.63 -4.41 -27.35
CA GLN A 222 3.49 -5.56 -27.56
C GLN A 222 4.97 -5.14 -27.62
N ALA A 223 5.30 -4.07 -28.34
CA ALA A 223 6.67 -3.56 -28.42
C ALA A 223 7.22 -3.13 -27.03
N LEU A 224 6.38 -2.53 -26.18
CA LEU A 224 6.75 -2.21 -24.80
C LEU A 224 6.87 -3.45 -23.90
N ALA A 225 6.00 -4.45 -24.10
CA ALA A 225 6.04 -5.71 -23.35
C ALA A 225 7.30 -6.53 -23.67
N ASP A 226 7.74 -6.50 -24.93
CA ASP A 226 8.92 -7.23 -25.42
C ASP A 226 10.20 -6.38 -25.41
N ALA A 227 10.18 -5.21 -24.77
CA ALA A 227 11.35 -4.36 -24.67
C ALA A 227 12.45 -5.04 -23.81
N PRO A 228 13.67 -5.24 -24.35
CA PRO A 228 14.77 -5.88 -23.63
C PRO A 228 15.28 -5.00 -22.47
N PRO A 229 15.88 -5.61 -21.44
CA PRO A 229 16.22 -7.04 -21.33
C PRO A 229 15.01 -7.92 -20.99
N ILE A 230 14.89 -9.09 -21.63
CA ILE A 230 13.78 -10.03 -21.35
C ILE A 230 14.12 -10.91 -20.15
N ALA A 231 13.24 -10.93 -19.15
CA ALA A 231 13.38 -11.80 -18.00
C ALA A 231 12.96 -13.25 -18.35
N THR A 232 13.60 -14.23 -17.71
CA THR A 232 13.24 -15.64 -17.89
C THR A 232 11.88 -15.95 -17.27
N HIS A 233 11.21 -17.01 -17.72
CA HIS A 233 9.94 -17.46 -17.11
C HIS A 233 10.04 -17.70 -15.59
N ALA A 234 11.17 -18.23 -15.11
CA ALA A 234 11.39 -18.44 -13.68
C ALA A 234 11.48 -17.13 -12.87
N GLN A 235 11.96 -16.05 -13.51
CA GLN A 235 12.09 -14.72 -12.92
C GLN A 235 10.77 -13.94 -12.92
N THR A 236 9.90 -14.20 -13.89
CA THR A 236 8.60 -13.53 -14.01
C THR A 236 7.46 -14.31 -13.34
N ALA A 237 7.66 -15.58 -13.01
CA ALA A 237 6.68 -16.42 -12.34
C ALA A 237 6.23 -15.83 -10.99
N VAL A 238 4.91 -15.64 -10.87
CA VAL A 238 4.22 -15.21 -9.66
C VAL A 238 3.53 -16.43 -9.03
N PRO A 239 3.65 -16.67 -7.72
CA PRO A 239 2.94 -17.78 -7.09
C PRO A 239 1.42 -17.54 -7.13
N PRO A 240 0.60 -18.61 -7.17
CA PRO A 240 -0.85 -18.48 -7.15
C PRO A 240 -1.32 -18.02 -5.75
N ARG A 241 -1.29 -16.70 -5.53
CA ARG A 241 -1.73 -16.05 -4.29
C ARG A 241 -2.68 -14.91 -4.65
N THR A 242 -3.89 -14.97 -4.12
CA THR A 242 -4.89 -13.91 -4.23
C THR A 242 -5.14 -13.33 -2.86
N PHE A 243 -5.11 -12.00 -2.75
CA PHE A 243 -5.43 -11.33 -1.50
C PHE A 243 -6.92 -11.02 -1.45
N ILE A 244 -7.57 -11.41 -0.35
CA ILE A 244 -8.96 -11.02 -0.09
C ILE A 244 -8.94 -9.56 0.35
N ILE A 245 -9.62 -8.70 -0.41
CA ILE A 245 -9.65 -7.25 -0.20
C ILE A 245 -11.05 -6.83 0.22
N GLY A 246 -11.15 -5.91 1.17
CA GLY A 246 -12.42 -5.37 1.60
C GLY A 246 -12.29 -4.31 2.69
N GLU A 247 -13.43 -3.93 3.26
CA GLU A 247 -13.55 -2.96 4.34
C GLU A 247 -13.13 -3.56 5.69
N TYR A 248 -11.86 -3.94 5.79
CA TYR A 248 -11.24 -4.30 7.07
C TYR A 248 -10.71 -3.05 7.76
N GLU A 249 -10.81 -3.02 9.09
CA GLU A 249 -10.38 -1.87 9.88
C GLU A 249 -9.52 -2.27 11.07
N TRP A 250 -8.59 -1.39 11.42
CA TRP A 250 -7.77 -1.52 12.62
C TRP A 250 -8.43 -0.79 13.78
N GLU A 251 -9.04 -1.55 14.69
CA GLU A 251 -9.46 -1.02 15.99
C GLU A 251 -8.23 -0.89 16.90
N ARG A 252 -8.17 0.23 17.64
CA ARG A 252 -7.13 0.48 18.64
C ARG A 252 -7.79 0.54 20.01
N ILE A 253 -7.31 -0.29 20.93
CA ILE A 253 -7.79 -0.33 22.31
C ILE A 253 -6.60 -0.04 23.22
N ASP A 254 -6.74 0.98 24.07
CA ASP A 254 -5.73 1.31 25.07
C ASP A 254 -5.66 0.23 26.14
N LEU A 255 -4.44 -0.19 26.46
CA LEU A 255 -4.16 -1.05 27.60
C LEU A 255 -3.92 -0.17 28.83
N GLN A 256 -4.22 -0.70 30.01
CA GLN A 256 -3.89 -0.04 31.26
C GLN A 256 -2.37 -0.05 31.46
N SER A 257 -1.80 1.08 31.83
CA SER A 257 -0.39 1.21 32.23
C SER A 257 -0.24 2.36 33.20
N ASP A 258 0.95 2.51 33.79
CA ASP A 258 1.26 3.68 34.60
C ASP A 258 1.11 4.98 33.77
N PRO A 259 0.21 5.92 34.16
CA PRO A 259 0.08 7.20 33.47
C PRO A 259 1.34 8.07 33.54
N GLN A 260 2.22 7.83 34.51
CA GLN A 260 3.52 8.49 34.65
C GLN A 260 4.66 7.71 33.95
N GLY A 261 4.35 6.56 33.36
CA GLY A 261 5.28 5.75 32.58
C GLY A 261 5.80 6.46 31.33
N GLU A 262 6.75 5.83 30.67
CA GLU A 262 7.35 6.35 29.44
C GLU A 262 6.48 6.03 28.21
N ASN A 263 5.64 5.00 28.31
CA ASN A 263 4.95 4.42 27.17
C ASN A 263 3.43 4.32 27.37
N GLN A 264 2.70 4.64 26.29
CA GLN A 264 1.31 4.25 26.11
C GLN A 264 1.28 2.90 25.39
N TYR A 265 0.47 1.97 25.89
CA TYR A 265 0.33 0.65 25.31
C TYR A 265 -1.02 0.49 24.66
N ILE A 266 -1.03 -0.10 23.46
CA ILE A 266 -2.25 -0.37 22.72
C ILE A 266 -2.27 -1.81 22.24
N VAL A 267 -3.47 -2.33 22.07
CA VAL A 267 -3.70 -3.49 21.22
C VAL A 267 -4.38 -3.04 19.94
N LYS A 268 -3.77 -3.40 18.81
CA LYS A 268 -4.34 -3.28 17.47
C LYS A 268 -5.09 -4.56 17.14
N VAL A 269 -6.38 -4.44 16.80
CA VAL A 269 -7.22 -5.56 16.39
C VAL A 269 -7.71 -5.30 14.97
N LEU A 270 -7.34 -6.16 14.04
CA LEU A 270 -7.89 -6.13 12.69
C LEU A 270 -9.29 -6.75 12.73
N ARG A 271 -10.29 -6.04 12.25
CA ARG A 271 -11.67 -6.54 12.17
C ARG A 271 -12.12 -6.72 10.73
N SER A 272 -12.89 -7.78 10.52
CA SER A 272 -13.67 -7.99 9.29
C SER A 272 -14.79 -6.94 9.17
N PRO A 273 -15.40 -6.79 7.97
CA PRO A 273 -16.59 -5.95 7.80
C PRO A 273 -17.76 -6.34 8.73
N ALA A 274 -17.81 -7.58 9.19
CA ALA A 274 -18.79 -8.07 10.16
C ALA A 274 -18.41 -7.80 11.62
N GLY A 275 -17.31 -7.08 11.87
CA GLY A 275 -16.78 -6.78 13.21
C GLY A 275 -16.01 -7.90 13.89
N MET A 276 -15.90 -9.10 13.28
CA MET A 276 -15.13 -10.21 13.86
C MET A 276 -13.62 -9.92 13.86
N PRO A 277 -12.90 -10.16 14.96
CA PRO A 277 -11.45 -9.97 15.02
C PRO A 277 -10.74 -11.05 14.21
N LEU A 278 -9.73 -10.64 13.43
CA LEU A 278 -8.97 -11.52 12.54
C LEU A 278 -7.50 -11.63 12.94
N LYS A 279 -6.93 -10.53 13.43
CA LYS A 279 -5.53 -10.41 13.79
C LYS A 279 -5.40 -9.48 14.98
N MET A 280 -4.48 -9.78 15.90
CA MET A 280 -4.22 -8.93 17.04
C MET A 280 -2.71 -8.75 17.27
N SER A 281 -2.29 -7.52 17.52
CA SER A 281 -0.91 -7.19 17.84
C SER A 281 -0.87 -6.17 18.97
N VAL A 282 0.05 -6.36 19.91
CA VAL A 282 0.29 -5.45 21.04
C VAL A 282 1.49 -4.59 20.70
N CYS A 283 1.33 -3.29 20.88
CA CYS A 283 2.35 -2.29 20.58
C CYS A 283 2.46 -1.26 21.71
N SER A 284 3.60 -0.60 21.82
CA SER A 284 3.80 0.59 22.65
C SER A 284 4.08 1.82 21.81
N LYS A 285 3.91 3.00 22.38
CA LYS A 285 4.33 4.28 21.80
C LYS A 285 4.80 5.17 22.94
N TYR A 286 5.91 5.88 22.73
CA TYR A 286 6.39 6.85 23.70
C TYR A 286 5.36 7.97 23.95
N ILE A 287 5.18 8.32 25.22
CA ILE A 287 4.37 9.46 25.64
C ILE A 287 5.21 10.72 25.41
N VAL A 288 4.81 11.55 24.44
CA VAL A 288 5.45 12.86 24.19
C VAL A 288 4.80 13.90 25.10
N ARG A 289 5.57 14.45 26.03
CA ARG A 289 5.13 15.47 26.99
C ARG A 289 5.49 16.87 26.49
N PRO A 290 4.76 17.92 26.92
CA PRO A 290 5.12 19.30 26.59
C PRO A 290 6.54 19.62 27.07
N GLY A 291 7.45 19.92 26.13
CA GLY A 291 8.86 20.22 26.41
C GLY A 291 9.84 19.12 26.01
N ASP A 292 9.36 17.92 25.63
CA ASP A 292 10.23 16.89 25.06
C ASP A 292 10.70 17.32 23.68
N GLU A 293 12.01 17.31 23.43
CA GLU A 293 12.54 17.33 22.07
C GLU A 293 12.50 15.90 21.52
N PRO A 294 11.59 15.57 20.58
CA PRO A 294 11.57 14.24 20.01
C PRO A 294 12.85 14.04 19.20
N GLU A 295 13.88 13.41 19.78
CA GLU A 295 15.05 12.95 19.02
C GLU A 295 14.54 12.02 17.91
N TYR A 296 14.65 12.47 16.66
CA TYR A 296 14.20 11.73 15.48
C TYR A 296 15.18 10.58 15.16
N LYS A 297 15.35 9.67 16.12
CA LYS A 297 16.04 8.36 15.98
C LYS A 297 15.01 7.23 15.94
N GLY A 298 13.96 7.39 15.14
CA GLY A 298 12.83 6.44 15.12
C GLY A 298 11.88 6.52 16.33
N LYS A 299 12.06 7.51 17.23
CA LYS A 299 11.24 7.77 18.41
C LYS A 299 10.15 8.83 18.18
N GLY A 300 9.58 8.89 16.98
CA GLY A 300 8.37 9.68 16.71
C GLY A 300 7.11 9.00 17.26
N ALA A 301 5.92 9.44 16.84
CA ALA A 301 4.62 8.82 17.15
C ALA A 301 4.42 7.43 16.52
N VAL A 302 5.47 6.61 16.57
CA VAL A 302 5.63 5.30 15.97
C VAL A 302 5.31 4.27 17.03
N PHE A 303 4.45 3.33 16.67
CA PHE A 303 4.18 2.18 17.53
C PHE A 303 5.35 1.19 17.44
N LEU A 304 6.01 0.94 18.57
CA LEU A 304 6.97 -0.14 18.75
C LEU A 304 6.19 -1.44 18.94
N TYR A 305 6.52 -2.45 18.12
CA TYR A 305 5.90 -3.76 18.21
C TYR A 305 6.40 -4.50 19.45
N LEU A 306 5.48 -5.07 20.23
CA LEU A 306 5.81 -5.89 21.39
C LEU A 306 5.55 -7.37 21.13
N ALA A 307 4.34 -7.71 20.66
CA ALA A 307 3.99 -9.10 20.38
C ALA A 307 2.82 -9.22 19.40
N HIS A 308 2.80 -10.30 18.65
CA HIS A 308 1.66 -10.74 17.86
C HIS A 308 0.93 -11.81 18.66
N ILE A 309 -0.39 -11.66 18.77
CA ILE A 309 -1.22 -12.59 19.53
C ILE A 309 -2.09 -13.36 18.54
N GLY A 310 -1.66 -14.57 18.23
CA GLY A 310 -2.45 -15.56 17.50
C GLY A 310 -3.40 -16.33 18.42
N PRO A 311 -4.26 -17.20 17.87
CA PRO A 311 -5.26 -17.96 18.63
C PRO A 311 -4.64 -18.86 19.72
N GLN A 312 -3.40 -19.34 19.50
CA GLN A 312 -2.70 -20.27 20.40
C GLN A 312 -1.57 -19.61 21.20
N THR A 313 -1.34 -18.31 21.03
CA THR A 313 -0.25 -17.60 21.71
C THR A 313 -0.48 -17.57 23.22
N ASN A 314 0.51 -17.99 24.02
CA ASN A 314 0.48 -17.73 25.46
C ASN A 314 0.78 -16.25 25.71
N ILE A 315 -0.28 -15.45 25.82
CA ILE A 315 -0.19 -13.97 25.94
C ILE A 315 0.72 -13.56 27.10
N ALA A 316 0.58 -14.20 28.26
CA ALA A 316 1.35 -13.84 29.43
C ALA A 316 2.85 -14.06 29.20
N SER A 317 3.23 -15.19 28.58
CA SER A 317 4.62 -15.46 28.23
C SER A 317 5.14 -14.53 27.14
N ALA A 318 4.33 -14.21 26.14
CA ALA A 318 4.73 -13.35 25.02
C ALA A 318 4.99 -11.90 25.43
N LEU A 319 4.34 -11.43 26.50
CA LEU A 319 4.44 -10.04 26.97
C LEU A 319 5.27 -9.89 28.25
N LYS A 320 5.68 -10.99 28.89
CA LYS A 320 6.36 -10.95 30.20
C LYS A 320 7.67 -10.17 30.17
N ASP A 321 8.43 -10.31 29.09
CA ASP A 321 9.76 -9.69 28.95
C ASP A 321 9.69 -8.38 28.14
N THR A 322 8.51 -7.74 28.12
CA THR A 322 8.27 -6.47 27.41
C THR A 322 8.07 -5.34 28.40
N THR A 323 8.29 -4.11 27.96
CA THR A 323 8.12 -2.90 28.80
C THR A 323 6.70 -2.76 29.35
N LEU A 324 5.70 -3.39 28.73
CA LEU A 324 4.33 -3.44 29.26
C LEU A 324 4.27 -4.13 30.63
N ALA A 325 5.02 -5.22 30.82
CA ALA A 325 5.06 -5.91 32.10
C ALA A 325 5.75 -5.08 33.19
N ASP A 326 6.73 -4.26 32.79
CA ASP A 326 7.48 -3.40 33.70
C ASP A 326 6.69 -2.13 34.10
N GLU A 327 5.88 -1.59 33.19
CA GLU A 327 5.11 -0.35 33.37
C GLU A 327 3.62 -0.60 33.76
N THR A 328 3.32 -1.77 34.34
CA THR A 328 1.97 -2.10 34.83
C THR A 328 1.99 -2.60 36.28
N THR A 329 1.00 -2.18 37.07
CA THR A 329 0.74 -2.81 38.37
C THR A 329 0.15 -4.22 38.19
N PRO A 330 0.21 -5.10 39.20
CA PRO A 330 -0.40 -6.43 39.12
C PRO A 330 -1.89 -6.41 38.73
N GLU A 331 -2.65 -5.41 39.21
CA GLU A 331 -4.07 -5.22 38.89
C GLU A 331 -4.28 -4.81 37.44
N GLN A 332 -3.48 -3.84 36.96
CA GLN A 332 -3.50 -3.38 35.56
C GLN A 332 -3.12 -4.51 34.60
N TRP A 333 -2.06 -5.25 34.94
CA TRP A 333 -1.64 -6.42 34.18
C TRP A 333 -2.76 -7.47 34.09
N ALA A 334 -3.41 -7.80 35.21
CA ALA A 334 -4.52 -8.74 35.24
C ALA A 334 -5.71 -8.27 34.37
N ALA A 335 -6.03 -6.97 34.40
CA ALA A 335 -7.07 -6.37 33.56
C ALA A 335 -6.72 -6.48 32.07
N ASN A 336 -5.49 -6.14 31.69
CA ASN A 336 -4.99 -6.26 30.32
C ASN A 336 -5.03 -7.72 29.84
N MET A 337 -4.59 -8.68 30.67
CA MET A 337 -4.63 -10.10 30.33
C MET A 337 -6.07 -10.59 30.12
N LYS A 338 -7.03 -10.12 30.91
CA LYS A 338 -8.44 -10.44 30.74
C LYS A 338 -8.98 -9.92 29.40
N LEU A 339 -8.68 -8.67 29.06
CA LEU A 339 -9.07 -8.06 27.79
C LEU A 339 -8.48 -8.82 26.59
N LEU A 340 -7.16 -9.02 26.58
CA LEU A 340 -6.47 -9.68 25.48
C LEU A 340 -6.96 -11.12 25.27
N LYS A 341 -7.19 -11.89 26.35
CA LYS A 341 -7.76 -13.23 26.26
C LYS A 341 -9.17 -13.24 25.70
N SER A 342 -10.00 -12.26 26.07
CA SER A 342 -11.38 -12.16 25.57
C SER A 342 -11.44 -11.92 24.06
N ILE A 343 -10.48 -11.18 23.50
CA ILE A 343 -10.34 -10.95 22.05
C ILE A 343 -9.73 -12.19 21.39
N GLN A 344 -8.69 -12.79 22.00
CA GLN A 344 -8.02 -13.99 21.48
C GLN A 344 -9.00 -15.16 21.27
N GLN A 345 -9.97 -15.33 22.18
CA GLN A 345 -11.00 -16.38 22.07
C GLN A 345 -11.89 -16.23 20.82
N GLN A 346 -11.97 -15.03 20.24
CA GLN A 346 -12.75 -14.73 19.05
C GLN A 346 -11.91 -14.81 17.77
N LEU A 347 -10.58 -14.94 17.88
CA LEU A 347 -9.71 -15.03 16.71
C LEU A 347 -9.97 -16.34 15.94
N PRO A 348 -9.77 -16.35 14.61
CA PRO A 348 -9.84 -17.56 13.81
C PRO A 348 -8.83 -18.59 14.33
N GLN A 349 -9.26 -19.86 14.45
CA GLN A 349 -8.41 -20.96 14.96
C GLN A 349 -7.35 -21.43 13.95
N THR A 350 -7.45 -20.96 12.71
CA THR A 350 -6.47 -21.15 11.64
C THR A 350 -5.92 -19.79 11.27
N ASP A 351 -4.60 -19.65 11.20
CA ASP A 351 -3.97 -18.43 10.70
C ASP A 351 -4.51 -18.15 9.29
N ALA A 352 -5.20 -17.02 9.11
CA ALA A 352 -5.68 -16.60 7.80
C ALA A 352 -4.45 -16.31 6.91
N GLN A 353 -4.15 -17.22 5.96
CA GLN A 353 -3.02 -17.12 5.02
C GLN A 353 -3.26 -16.15 3.87
#